data_AF-A0A2N2KTX8-F1
#
_entry.id   AF-A0A2N2KTX8-F1
#
_cell.length_a   1.000
_cell.length_b   1.000
_cell.length_c   1.000
_cell.angle_alpha   90.00
_cell.angle_beta   90.00
_cell.angle_gamma   90.00
#
_symmetry.space_group_name_H-M   'P 1'
#
loop_
_entity.id
_entity.type
_entity.pdbx_description
1 polymer ?
#
loop_
_entity_poly.entity_id
_entity_poly.type
_entity_poly.pdbx_seq_one_letter_code
_entity_poly.pdbx_strand_id
1 'polypeptide(L)'
;MTLFHDYWFLGYLALLLVGIVLGFMKKITVYRDYTDVGLVFLLALIPAAILIVCNVLLKLQDGSMTVLYYLIGFIEIIVLSSIVYKTYNDNHNVLKTILSLVVKIPVSIFFVIFMISFVAPGGKNYSNRNSNKGIALIFVMMFGIIINGLVASKKWSSRRIGRFGYL
;
A
#
# COMPACT_ATOMS: atom_id res chain seq x y z
N MET A 1 -12.31 -16.01 -28.22
CA MET A 1 -12.26 -15.18 -26.99
C MET A 1 -10.93 -15.38 -26.27
N THR A 2 -9.80 -15.04 -26.90
CA THR A 2 -8.45 -15.19 -26.31
C THR A 2 -7.73 -13.84 -26.20
N LEU A 3 -7.98 -12.92 -27.14
CA LEU A 3 -7.39 -11.57 -27.14
C LEU A 3 -7.67 -10.80 -25.83
N PHE A 4 -8.90 -10.81 -25.30
CA PHE A 4 -9.20 -10.11 -24.03
C PHE A 4 -8.43 -10.66 -22.81
N HIS A 5 -8.05 -11.94 -22.84
CA HIS A 5 -7.30 -12.58 -21.75
C HIS A 5 -5.79 -12.28 -21.84
N ASP A 6 -5.29 -11.84 -22.99
CA ASP A 6 -3.87 -11.52 -23.17
C ASP A 6 -3.56 -10.04 -22.89
N TYR A 7 -4.53 -9.13 -23.09
CA TYR A 7 -4.33 -7.67 -22.96
C TYR A 7 -4.82 -7.04 -21.65
N TRP A 8 -5.42 -7.79 -20.71
CA TRP A 8 -5.92 -7.20 -19.46
C TRP A 8 -4.81 -6.56 -18.63
N PHE A 9 -3.60 -7.13 -18.65
CA PHE A 9 -2.44 -6.57 -17.94
C PHE A 9 -2.03 -5.22 -18.51
N LEU A 10 -2.02 -5.10 -19.84
CA LEU A 10 -1.72 -3.84 -20.53
C LEU A 10 -2.80 -2.79 -20.25
N GLY A 11 -4.08 -3.18 -20.23
CA GLY A 11 -5.17 -2.30 -19.84
C GLY A 11 -5.04 -1.81 -18.39
N TYR A 12 -4.69 -2.71 -17.46
CA TYR A 12 -4.43 -2.35 -16.07
C TYR A 12 -3.24 -1.39 -15.93
N LEU A 13 -2.14 -1.65 -16.63
CA LEU A 13 -0.95 -0.81 -16.61
C LEU A 13 -1.24 0.59 -17.20
N ALA A 14 -2.02 0.66 -18.29
CA ALA A 14 -2.48 1.92 -18.85
C ALA A 14 -3.34 2.71 -17.84
N LEU A 15 -4.27 2.03 -17.15
CA LEU A 15 -5.14 2.65 -16.15
C LEU A 15 -4.34 3.17 -14.95
N LEU A 16 -3.33 2.41 -14.51
CA LEU A 16 -2.40 2.82 -13.46
C LEU A 16 -1.59 4.05 -13.89
N LEU A 17 -1.05 4.07 -15.10
CA LEU A 17 -0.33 5.24 -15.64
C LEU A 17 -1.22 6.49 -15.72
N VAL A 18 -2.44 6.35 -16.25
CA VAL A 18 -3.41 7.46 -16.31
C VAL A 18 -3.72 7.99 -14.91
N GLY A 19 -3.94 7.09 -13.95
CA GLY A 19 -4.17 7.48 -12.56
C GLY A 19 -2.98 8.19 -11.94
N ILE A 20 -1.74 7.72 -12.19
CA ILE A 20 -0.52 8.40 -11.73
C ILE A 20 -0.48 9.82 -12.30
N VAL A 21 -0.61 9.99 -13.61
CA VAL A 21 -0.55 11.30 -14.26
C VAL A 21 -1.61 12.24 -13.70
N LEU A 22 -2.86 11.79 -13.56
CA LEU A 22 -3.93 12.60 -12.98
C LEU A 22 -3.70 12.94 -11.50
N GLY A 23 -3.04 12.05 -10.75
CA GLY A 23 -2.63 12.29 -9.37
C GLY A 23 -1.51 13.33 -9.25
N PHE A 24 -0.53 13.31 -10.17
CA PHE A 24 0.50 14.35 -10.27
C PHE A 24 -0.10 15.70 -10.65
N MET A 25 -1.08 15.72 -11.56
CA MET A 25 -1.83 16.92 -11.95
C MET A 25 -2.84 17.41 -10.89
N LYS A 26 -2.98 16.70 -9.76
CA LYS A 26 -3.95 17.01 -8.69
C LYS A 26 -5.41 17.06 -9.17
N LYS A 27 -5.75 16.36 -10.26
CA LYS A 27 -7.14 16.19 -10.73
C LYS A 27 -7.91 15.13 -9.94
N ILE A 28 -7.16 14.18 -9.37
CA ILE A 28 -7.62 13.20 -8.38
C ILE A 28 -6.74 13.30 -7.14
N THR A 29 -7.33 13.06 -5.97
CA THR A 29 -6.58 12.95 -4.73
C THR A 29 -6.25 11.47 -4.53
N VAL A 30 -4.97 11.13 -4.76
CA VAL A 30 -4.45 9.79 -4.46
C VAL A 30 -4.20 9.68 -2.97
N TYR A 31 -3.14 10.32 -2.45
CA TYR A 31 -2.91 10.38 -1.01
C TYR A 31 -3.25 11.76 -0.48
N ARG A 32 -4.10 11.84 0.54
CA ARG A 32 -4.43 13.11 1.19
C ARG A 32 -3.19 13.72 1.85
N ASP A 33 -2.48 12.92 2.63
CA ASP A 33 -1.34 13.29 3.45
C ASP A 33 -0.45 12.06 3.71
N TYR A 34 0.66 12.23 4.44
CA TYR A 34 1.53 11.10 4.80
C TYR A 34 0.88 10.12 5.79
N THR A 35 -0.12 10.55 6.55
CA THR A 35 -0.88 9.66 7.44
C THR A 35 -1.73 8.67 6.62
N ASP A 36 -2.31 9.14 5.52
CA ASP A 36 -3.05 8.31 4.55
C ASP A 36 -2.12 7.32 3.84
N VAL A 37 -0.91 7.74 3.46
CA VAL A 37 0.13 6.81 2.94
C VAL A 37 0.42 5.70 3.96
N GLY A 38 0.68 6.08 5.22
CA GLY A 38 0.97 5.11 6.28
C GLY A 38 -0.16 4.11 6.52
N LEU A 39 -1.41 4.56 6.41
CA LEU A 39 -2.58 3.69 6.54
C LEU A 39 -2.65 2.64 5.42
N VAL A 40 -2.27 3.01 4.20
CA VAL A 40 -2.22 2.06 3.07
C VAL A 40 -1.03 1.10 3.22
N PHE A 41 0.09 1.56 3.79
CA PHE A 41 1.21 0.66 4.11
C PHE A 41 0.82 -0.41 5.13
N LEU A 42 -0.07 -0.10 6.08
CA LEU A 42 -0.57 -1.07 7.04
C LEU A 42 -1.29 -2.24 6.36
N LEU A 43 -1.99 -2.01 5.24
CA LEU A 43 -2.65 -3.05 4.45
C LEU A 43 -1.67 -4.15 3.98
N ALA A 44 -0.40 -3.78 3.73
CA ALA A 44 0.64 -4.75 3.37
C ALA A 44 1.43 -5.25 4.58
N LEU A 45 1.69 -4.38 5.55
CA LEU A 45 2.54 -4.68 6.71
C LEU A 45 1.85 -5.56 7.76
N ILE A 46 0.56 -5.35 8.04
CA ILE A 46 -0.20 -6.14 9.02
C ILE A 46 -0.20 -7.63 8.67
N PRO A 47 -0.63 -8.06 7.46
CA PRO A 47 -0.66 -9.48 7.13
C PRO A 47 0.75 -10.05 7.10
N ALA A 48 1.72 -9.33 6.53
CA ALA A 48 3.11 -9.78 6.49
C ALA A 48 3.69 -9.99 7.91
N ALA A 49 3.53 -9.02 8.80
CA ALA A 49 4.05 -9.08 10.16
C ALA A 49 3.41 -10.20 10.97
N ILE A 50 2.08 -10.33 10.93
CA ILE A 50 1.36 -11.37 11.67
C ILE A 50 1.76 -12.76 11.17
N LEU A 51 1.84 -12.96 9.84
CA LEU A 51 2.25 -14.26 9.29
C LEU A 51 3.68 -14.62 9.65
N ILE A 52 4.61 -13.66 9.63
CA ILE A 52 6.01 -13.90 10.03
C ILE A 52 6.07 -14.30 11.51
N VAL A 53 5.43 -13.54 12.41
CA VAL A 53 5.44 -13.82 13.85
C VAL A 53 4.80 -15.19 14.14
N CYS A 54 3.63 -15.46 13.58
CA CYS A 54 2.89 -16.68 13.87
C CYS A 54 3.53 -17.95 13.28
N ASN A 55 4.06 -17.89 12.05
CA ASN A 55 4.71 -19.05 11.42
C ASN A 55 6.13 -19.27 11.91
N VAL A 56 6.95 -18.21 11.94
CA VAL A 56 8.39 -18.33 12.18
C VAL A 56 8.71 -18.34 13.67
N LEU A 57 8.06 -17.45 14.44
CA LEU A 57 8.38 -17.28 15.86
C LEU A 57 7.59 -18.25 16.75
N LEU A 58 6.28 -18.36 16.52
CA LEU A 58 5.38 -19.13 17.38
C LEU A 58 5.13 -20.56 16.91
N LYS A 59 5.49 -20.91 15.67
CA LYS A 59 5.33 -22.26 15.08
C LYS A 59 3.94 -22.85 15.32
N LEU A 60 2.90 -22.05 15.11
CA LEU A 60 1.52 -22.45 15.35
C LEU A 60 1.11 -23.64 14.45
N GLN A 61 0.26 -24.53 14.96
CA GLN A 61 -0.28 -25.68 14.22
C GLN A 61 -1.39 -25.27 13.25
N ASP A 62 -1.65 -26.09 12.23
CA ASP A 62 -2.54 -25.80 11.10
C ASP A 62 -3.96 -25.36 11.50
N GLY A 63 -4.53 -25.95 12.57
CA GLY A 63 -5.85 -25.56 13.08
C GLY A 63 -5.91 -24.12 13.57
N SER A 64 -4.87 -23.65 14.27
CA SER A 64 -4.77 -22.28 14.77
C SER A 64 -4.46 -21.25 13.68
N MET A 65 -3.80 -21.67 12.59
CA MET A 65 -3.52 -20.81 11.44
C MET A 65 -4.80 -20.42 10.69
N THR A 66 -5.78 -21.33 10.60
CA THR A 66 -7.07 -21.04 9.96
C THR A 66 -7.81 -19.89 10.65
N VAL A 67 -7.88 -19.91 11.99
CA VAL A 67 -8.50 -18.83 12.78
C VAL A 67 -7.76 -17.51 12.60
N LEU A 68 -6.42 -17.57 12.56
CA LEU A 68 -5.58 -16.40 12.33
C LEU A 68 -5.83 -15.76 10.97
N TYR A 69 -5.95 -16.55 9.89
CA TYR A 69 -6.25 -16.02 8.55
C TYR A 69 -7.58 -15.28 8.50
N TYR A 70 -8.62 -15.81 9.17
CA TYR A 70 -9.90 -15.10 9.27
C TYR A 70 -9.79 -13.79 10.05
N LEU A 71 -9.03 -13.77 11.15
CA LEU A 71 -8.80 -12.56 11.93
C LEU A 71 -8.02 -11.50 11.15
N ILE A 72 -6.96 -11.89 10.43
CA ILE A 72 -6.21 -11.00 9.54
C ILE A 72 -7.15 -10.46 8.45
N GLY A 73 -7.92 -11.33 7.79
CA GLY A 73 -8.87 -10.93 6.75
C GLY A 73 -9.90 -9.91 7.27
N PHE A 74 -10.41 -10.11 8.50
CA PHE A 74 -11.32 -9.16 9.14
C PHE A 74 -10.67 -7.79 9.39
N ILE A 75 -9.43 -7.76 9.90
CA ILE A 75 -8.68 -6.51 10.11
C ILE A 75 -8.44 -5.81 8.77
N GLU A 76 -8.03 -6.55 7.74
CA GLU A 76 -7.78 -6.02 6.40
C GLU A 76 -9.04 -5.40 5.77
N ILE A 77 -10.22 -6.02 5.96
CA ILE A 77 -11.49 -5.45 5.51
C ILE A 77 -11.77 -4.10 6.19
N ILE A 78 -11.49 -3.99 7.49
CA ILE A 78 -11.67 -2.72 8.24
C ILE A 78 -10.72 -1.65 7.71
N VAL A 79 -9.44 -1.99 7.51
CA VAL A 79 -8.43 -1.06 6.98
C VAL A 79 -8.79 -0.62 5.56
N LEU A 80 -9.10 -1.58 4.68
CA LEU A 80 -9.51 -1.32 3.30
C LEU A 80 -10.77 -0.44 3.23
N SER A 81 -11.77 -0.72 4.06
CA SER A 81 -12.99 0.09 4.14
C SER A 81 -12.68 1.53 4.57
N SER A 82 -11.75 1.71 5.52
CA SER A 82 -11.27 3.05 5.92
C SER A 82 -10.59 3.78 4.77
N ILE A 83 -9.75 3.09 3.99
CA ILE A 83 -9.08 3.64 2.80
C ILE A 83 -10.12 4.08 1.77
N VAL A 84 -11.07 3.20 1.43
CA VAL A 84 -12.12 3.48 0.43
C VAL A 84 -12.96 4.67 0.87
N TYR A 85 -13.42 4.69 2.12
CA TYR A 85 -14.23 5.78 2.66
C TYR A 85 -13.51 7.14 2.61
N LYS A 86 -12.26 7.19 3.08
CA LYS A 86 -11.45 8.42 3.03
C LYS A 86 -11.21 8.89 1.61
N THR A 87 -10.87 7.96 0.72
CA THR A 87 -10.57 8.25 -0.70
C THR A 87 -11.82 8.76 -1.43
N TYR A 88 -13.00 8.21 -1.13
CA TYR A 88 -14.26 8.72 -1.64
C TYR A 88 -14.54 10.14 -1.15
N ASN A 89 -14.35 10.37 0.15
CA ASN A 89 -14.49 11.70 0.74
C ASN A 89 -13.46 12.72 0.21
N ASP A 90 -12.35 12.28 -0.38
CA ASP A 90 -11.37 13.19 -0.99
C ASP A 90 -11.66 13.52 -2.46
N ASN A 91 -12.44 12.69 -3.15
CA ASN A 91 -12.67 12.81 -4.59
C ASN A 91 -14.11 13.16 -4.97
N HIS A 92 -15.07 12.87 -4.09
CA HIS A 92 -16.52 13.12 -4.25
C HIS A 92 -17.12 12.56 -5.55
N ASN A 93 -16.42 11.61 -6.18
CA ASN A 93 -16.80 11.00 -7.45
C ASN A 93 -16.31 9.55 -7.48
N VAL A 94 -17.21 8.62 -7.80
CA VAL A 94 -16.93 7.17 -7.77
C VAL A 94 -15.82 6.79 -8.75
N LEU A 95 -15.82 7.31 -9.97
CA LEU A 95 -14.79 6.98 -10.98
C LEU A 95 -13.41 7.48 -10.55
N LYS A 96 -13.33 8.70 -10.02
CA LYS A 96 -12.08 9.25 -9.47
C LYS A 96 -11.59 8.44 -8.27
N THR A 97 -12.52 7.94 -7.45
CA THR A 97 -12.22 7.10 -6.29
C THR A 97 -11.64 5.77 -6.73
N ILE A 98 -12.27 5.08 -7.68
CA ILE A 98 -11.77 3.81 -8.22
C ILE A 98 -10.38 4.02 -8.82
N LEU A 99 -10.20 5.04 -9.66
CA LEU A 99 -8.91 5.33 -10.28
C LEU A 99 -7.83 5.66 -9.23
N SER A 100 -8.19 6.41 -8.20
CA SER A 100 -7.31 6.72 -7.07
C SER A 100 -6.91 5.45 -6.30
N LEU A 101 -7.83 4.53 -6.05
CA LEU A 101 -7.56 3.25 -5.38
C LEU A 101 -6.65 2.34 -6.22
N VAL A 102 -6.86 2.28 -7.54
CA VAL A 102 -6.01 1.50 -8.46
C VAL A 102 -4.57 2.01 -8.49
N VAL A 103 -4.32 3.28 -8.19
CA VAL A 103 -2.95 3.80 -8.03
C VAL A 103 -2.46 3.60 -6.59
N LYS A 104 -3.28 3.98 -5.61
CA LYS A 104 -2.96 4.03 -4.19
C LYS A 104 -2.50 2.66 -3.66
N ILE A 105 -3.27 1.61 -3.91
CA ILE A 105 -3.01 0.30 -3.31
C ILE A 105 -1.74 -0.34 -3.91
N PRO A 106 -1.58 -0.49 -5.24
CA PRO A 106 -0.42 -1.16 -5.81
C PRO A 106 0.90 -0.41 -5.56
N VAL A 107 0.90 0.93 -5.72
CA VAL A 107 2.11 1.74 -5.47
C VAL A 107 2.59 1.57 -4.03
N SER A 108 1.66 1.55 -3.08
CA SER A 108 1.98 1.32 -1.66
C SER A 108 2.47 -0.11 -1.39
N ILE A 109 1.80 -1.12 -1.96
CA ILE A 109 2.20 -2.53 -1.80
C ILE A 109 3.60 -2.75 -2.36
N PHE A 110 3.88 -2.28 -3.58
CA PHE A 110 5.22 -2.40 -4.18
C PHE A 110 6.27 -1.69 -3.33
N PHE A 111 5.99 -0.48 -2.86
CA PHE A 111 6.90 0.22 -1.97
C PHE A 111 7.22 -0.60 -0.71
N VAL A 112 6.21 -1.18 -0.05
CA VAL A 112 6.40 -2.01 1.15
C VAL A 112 7.20 -3.28 0.83
N ILE A 113 6.90 -3.98 -0.27
CA ILE A 113 7.64 -5.19 -0.68
C ILE A 113 9.12 -4.89 -0.90
N PHE A 114 9.44 -3.82 -1.62
CA PHE A 114 10.83 -3.42 -1.85
C PHE A 114 11.50 -2.90 -0.58
N MET A 115 10.76 -2.24 0.31
CA MET A 115 11.27 -1.84 1.62
C MET A 115 11.65 -3.06 2.48
N ILE A 116 10.78 -4.08 2.55
CA ILE A 116 11.07 -5.34 3.23
C ILE A 116 12.30 -6.01 2.59
N SER A 117 12.36 -6.06 1.26
CA SER A 117 13.49 -6.66 0.52
C SER A 117 14.81 -5.91 0.73
N PHE A 118 14.74 -4.60 0.98
CA PHE A 118 15.90 -3.78 1.31
C PHE A 118 16.38 -4.04 2.75
N VAL A 119 15.46 -4.08 3.71
CA VAL A 119 15.76 -4.32 5.14
C VAL A 119 16.26 -5.75 5.37
N ALA A 120 15.58 -6.74 4.79
CA ALA A 120 15.86 -8.16 4.93
C ALA A 120 16.00 -8.84 3.55
N PRO A 121 17.13 -8.66 2.85
CA PRO A 121 17.32 -9.24 1.53
C PRO A 121 17.41 -10.76 1.56
N GLY A 122 16.69 -11.41 0.65
CA GLY A 122 16.88 -12.84 0.39
C GLY A 122 18.20 -13.11 -0.33
N GLY A 123 18.78 -14.31 -0.13
CA GLY A 123 19.93 -14.79 -0.91
C GLY A 123 20.77 -15.83 -0.20
N LYS A 124 21.29 -16.81 -0.95
CA LYS A 124 22.15 -17.88 -0.43
C LYS A 124 23.50 -17.35 0.07
N ASN A 125 24.13 -16.45 -0.69
CA ASN A 125 25.46 -15.89 -0.41
C ASN A 125 25.43 -14.39 -0.12
N TYR A 126 26.42 -13.87 0.61
CA TYR A 126 26.53 -12.45 0.96
C TYR A 126 26.51 -11.53 -0.26
N SER A 127 27.26 -11.88 -1.32
CA SER A 127 27.28 -11.13 -2.59
C SER A 127 25.89 -11.01 -3.21
N ASN A 128 25.09 -12.09 -3.19
CA ASN A 128 23.74 -12.08 -3.75
C ASN A 128 22.79 -11.22 -2.91
N ARG A 129 22.92 -11.26 -1.58
CA ARG A 129 22.13 -10.40 -0.68
C ARG A 129 22.44 -8.92 -0.91
N ASN A 130 23.71 -8.58 -1.14
CA ASN A 130 24.10 -7.19 -1.38
C ASN A 130 23.58 -6.67 -2.74
N SER A 131 23.63 -7.49 -3.78
CA SER A 131 23.02 -7.16 -5.08
C SER A 131 21.51 -6.94 -4.96
N ASN A 132 20.80 -7.85 -4.27
CA ASN A 132 19.37 -7.73 -4.03
C ASN A 132 19.00 -6.49 -3.20
N LYS A 133 19.82 -6.13 -2.19
CA LYS A 133 19.65 -4.86 -1.45
C LYS A 133 19.76 -3.65 -2.36
N GLY A 134 20.75 -3.64 -3.26
CA GLY A 134 20.95 -2.54 -4.20
C GLY A 134 19.74 -2.34 -5.11
N ILE A 135 19.24 -3.42 -5.71
CA ILE A 135 18.03 -3.39 -6.55
C ILE A 135 16.83 -2.91 -5.75
N ALA A 136 16.61 -3.46 -4.55
CA ALA A 136 15.50 -3.06 -3.69
C ALA A 136 15.56 -1.57 -3.32
N LEU A 137 16.75 -1.03 -3.03
CA LEU A 137 16.95 0.38 -2.71
C LEU A 137 16.57 1.29 -3.88
N ILE A 138 16.93 0.93 -5.12
CA ILE A 138 16.55 1.68 -6.33
C ILE A 138 15.03 1.78 -6.44
N PHE A 139 14.32 0.66 -6.27
CA PHE A 139 12.86 0.65 -6.31
C PHE A 139 12.23 1.43 -5.15
N VAL A 140 12.77 1.33 -3.94
CA VAL A 140 12.31 2.13 -2.79
C VAL A 140 12.45 3.63 -3.09
N MET A 141 13.58 4.07 -3.65
CA MET A 141 13.78 5.47 -4.03
C MET A 141 12.79 5.91 -5.13
N MET A 142 12.63 5.09 -6.16
CA MET A 142 11.71 5.37 -7.27
C MET A 142 10.25 5.50 -6.78
N PHE A 143 9.76 4.52 -6.03
CA PHE A 143 8.40 4.57 -5.46
C PHE A 143 8.26 5.65 -4.40
N GLY A 144 9.31 5.96 -3.64
CA GLY A 144 9.33 7.07 -2.69
C GLY A 144 9.09 8.41 -3.39
N ILE A 145 9.74 8.65 -4.53
CA ILE A 145 9.51 9.85 -5.35
C ILE A 145 8.09 9.88 -5.91
N ILE A 146 7.58 8.75 -6.41
CA ILE A 146 6.20 8.64 -6.93
C ILE A 146 5.19 8.93 -5.83
N ILE A 147 5.29 8.28 -4.68
CA ILE A 147 4.41 8.48 -3.53
C ILE A 147 4.47 9.94 -3.10
N ASN A 148 5.66 10.51 -2.98
CA ASN A 148 5.83 11.92 -2.69
C ASN A 148 5.06 12.77 -3.72
N GLY A 149 5.25 12.57 -5.02
CA GLY A 149 4.51 13.30 -6.05
C GLY A 149 2.98 13.18 -5.92
N LEU A 150 2.48 12.01 -5.53
CA LEU A 150 1.06 11.71 -5.38
C LEU A 150 0.42 12.25 -4.10
N VAL A 151 1.20 12.59 -3.06
CA VAL A 151 0.67 13.22 -1.84
C VAL A 151 0.19 14.64 -2.12
N ALA A 152 -1.07 14.94 -1.77
CA ALA A 152 -1.68 16.27 -1.92
C ALA A 152 -1.16 17.25 -0.86
N SER A 153 -1.17 16.87 0.42
CA SER A 153 -0.69 17.68 1.54
C SER A 153 0.59 17.10 2.14
N LYS A 154 1.68 17.89 2.15
CA LYS A 154 2.99 17.49 2.73
C LYS A 154 3.04 17.51 4.25
N LYS A 155 1.88 17.58 4.90
CA LYS A 155 1.77 17.60 6.35
C LYS A 155 1.55 16.18 6.84
N TRP A 156 2.10 15.87 8.00
CA TRP A 156 1.54 14.79 8.79
C TRP A 156 0.23 15.30 9.39
N SER A 157 -0.86 14.57 9.15
CA SER A 157 -2.13 14.87 9.80
C SER A 157 -2.03 14.44 11.26
N SER A 158 -1.35 15.26 12.05
CA SER A 158 -1.66 15.40 13.45
C SER A 158 -3.02 16.07 13.46
N ARG A 159 -4.10 15.28 13.58
CA ARG A 159 -5.22 15.78 14.36
C ARG A 159 -4.60 16.13 15.71
N ARG A 160 -4.23 17.41 15.89
CA ARG A 160 -4.20 17.96 17.24
C ARG A 160 -5.54 17.52 17.81
N ILE A 161 -5.51 16.73 18.88
CA ILE A 161 -6.63 16.55 19.79
C ILE A 161 -6.90 17.96 20.32
N GLY A 162 -7.56 18.75 19.49
CA GLY A 162 -7.89 20.12 19.73
C GLY A 162 -9.34 20.10 20.14
N ARG A 163 -9.55 20.31 21.44
CA ARG A 163 -10.82 20.60 22.09
C ARG A 163 -11.69 19.39 22.45
N PHE A 164 -11.36 18.75 23.57
CA PHE A 164 -12.32 18.78 24.68
C PHE A 164 -12.41 20.24 25.12
N GLY A 165 -13.24 21.01 24.42
CA GLY A 165 -13.71 22.28 24.90
C GLY A 165 -14.84 21.97 25.87
N TYR A 166 -14.65 22.37 27.12
CA TYR A 166 -15.65 22.71 28.12
C TYR A 166 -17.11 22.37 27.76
N LEU A 167 -17.61 21.30 28.35
CA LEU A 167 -18.90 21.28 29.04
C LEU A 167 -18.66 20.70 30.43
#